data_AF-A0A8T5LKQ7-F1
#
_entry.id   AF-A0A8T5LKQ7-F1
#
_cell.length_a   1.000
_cell.length_b   1.000
_cell.length_c   1.000
_cell.angle_alpha   90.00
_cell.angle_beta   90.00
_cell.angle_gamma   90.00
#
_symmetry.space_group_name_H-M   'P 1'
#
loop_
_entity.id
_entity.type
_entity.pdbx_description
1 polymer ?
#
loop_
_entity_poly.entity_id
_entity_poly.type
_entity_poly.pdbx_seq_one_letter_code
_entity_poly.pdbx_strand_id
1 'polypeptide(L)'
;MKFDEDLAAIHGYLCGDGYVIKNPNTQKHKYYHIGFRNINEAILKDFQSKFTKFFGITPIITNESRCRIQNKEIYMLLTNDFSYYSYKWELPKLSRKCLKFWLRAFFDCEGWVENQPAKSRLIGLDCCNEFGLYSVQKALDKLNISSQIKKRKNKTIWRLTICGMVTLKKFQKSIGFLHPEKKAKLKEAINSYVNYDWFLPDSKKELFKFVKKKGKLRKSKDELIFISIKKKNLRNLKKALNKYQIKSKLFGPWKSSTSSKYYSLVIKKEVLENERNKIRTAARD
;
A
#
# COMPACT_ATOMS: atom_id res chain seq x y z
N MET A 1 21.81 14.23 -19.39
CA MET A 1 21.02 13.28 -20.20
C MET A 1 19.50 13.56 -20.12
N LYS A 2 18.72 13.48 -21.21
CA LYS A 2 17.24 13.68 -21.19
C LYS A 2 16.53 12.35 -20.88
N PHE A 3 15.65 12.35 -19.88
CA PHE A 3 14.91 11.14 -19.47
C PHE A 3 13.61 10.96 -20.26
N ASP A 4 13.42 9.76 -20.80
CA ASP A 4 12.12 9.21 -21.19
C ASP A 4 11.66 8.15 -20.18
N GLU A 5 10.64 7.37 -20.53
CA GLU A 5 10.07 6.33 -19.66
C GLU A 5 11.00 5.12 -19.49
N ASP A 6 11.76 4.77 -20.53
CA ASP A 6 12.61 3.58 -20.53
C ASP A 6 13.89 3.87 -19.76
N LEU A 7 14.55 5.00 -19.99
CA LEU A 7 15.70 5.42 -19.20
C LEU A 7 15.35 5.67 -17.73
N ALA A 8 14.16 6.20 -17.45
CA ALA A 8 13.70 6.37 -16.06
C ALA A 8 13.56 5.03 -15.34
N ALA A 9 12.99 4.01 -15.99
CA ALA A 9 12.92 2.67 -15.42
C ALA A 9 14.30 2.02 -15.29
N ILE A 10 15.16 2.09 -16.32
CA ILE A 10 16.53 1.58 -16.28
C ILE A 10 17.28 2.16 -15.07
N HIS A 11 17.23 3.48 -14.90
CA HIS A 11 17.85 4.14 -13.76
C HIS A 11 17.26 3.68 -12.43
N GLY A 12 15.93 3.48 -12.35
CA GLY A 12 15.29 2.95 -11.15
C GLY A 12 15.76 1.54 -10.78
N TYR A 13 15.89 0.65 -11.78
CA TYR A 13 16.44 -0.69 -11.60
C TYR A 13 17.91 -0.66 -11.16
N LEU A 14 18.72 0.20 -11.77
CA LEU A 14 20.13 0.35 -11.43
C LEU A 14 20.38 0.92 -10.03
N CYS A 15 19.45 1.73 -9.50
CA CYS A 15 19.53 2.25 -8.13
C CYS A 15 19.05 1.25 -7.07
N GLY A 16 18.24 0.26 -7.43
CA GLY A 16 17.81 -0.82 -6.56
C GLY A 16 18.81 -1.98 -6.59
N ASP A 17 18.47 -3.04 -7.35
CA ASP A 17 19.30 -4.26 -7.41
C ASP A 17 20.36 -4.28 -8.53
N GLY A 18 20.53 -3.17 -9.26
CA GLY A 18 21.49 -3.08 -10.34
C GLY A 18 22.85 -2.50 -9.95
N TYR A 19 23.74 -2.43 -10.94
CA TYR A 19 25.10 -1.94 -10.77
C TYR A 19 25.65 -1.39 -12.08
N VAL A 20 26.47 -0.34 -11.96
CA VAL A 20 27.24 0.27 -13.05
C VAL A 20 28.67 0.41 -12.55
N ILE A 21 29.53 -0.53 -12.93
CA ILE A 21 30.87 -0.67 -12.35
C ILE A 21 31.93 -0.77 -13.43
N LYS A 22 33.12 -0.25 -13.09
CA LYS A 22 34.37 -0.53 -13.78
C LYS A 22 35.36 -1.13 -12.80
N ASN A 23 36.34 -1.84 -13.32
CA ASN A 23 37.43 -2.34 -12.50
C ASN A 23 38.27 -1.21 -11.90
N PRO A 24 38.99 -1.48 -10.79
CA PRO A 24 39.92 -0.52 -10.20
C PRO A 24 40.97 -0.02 -11.19
N ASN A 25 41.47 1.20 -10.95
CA ASN A 25 42.50 1.80 -11.80
C ASN A 25 43.77 0.94 -11.88
N THR A 26 44.07 0.17 -10.83
CA THR A 26 45.25 -0.70 -10.70
C THR A 26 45.26 -1.92 -11.63
N GLN A 27 44.12 -2.33 -12.20
CA GLN A 27 44.05 -3.48 -13.10
C GLN A 27 44.22 -3.08 -14.58
N LYS A 28 45.04 -3.83 -15.33
CA LYS A 28 45.42 -3.54 -16.73
C LYS A 28 44.24 -3.67 -17.71
N HIS A 29 43.46 -4.74 -17.61
CA HIS A 29 42.27 -4.96 -18.45
C HIS A 29 41.09 -4.17 -17.91
N LYS A 30 40.49 -3.29 -18.71
CA LYS A 30 39.32 -2.50 -18.29
C LYS A 30 38.02 -3.18 -18.68
N TYR A 31 37.11 -3.34 -17.72
CA TYR A 31 35.72 -3.73 -17.98
C TYR A 31 34.76 -2.62 -17.57
N TYR A 32 33.63 -2.55 -18.25
CA TYR A 32 32.57 -1.56 -18.03
C TYR A 32 31.24 -2.29 -17.95
N HIS A 33 30.93 -2.84 -16.78
CA HIS A 33 29.75 -3.65 -16.58
C HIS A 33 28.57 -2.79 -16.16
N ILE A 34 27.48 -2.96 -16.91
CA ILE A 34 26.15 -2.57 -16.47
C ILE A 34 25.36 -3.85 -16.27
N GLY A 35 24.72 -3.98 -15.12
CA GLY A 35 23.93 -5.16 -14.84
C GLY A 35 22.83 -4.93 -13.84
N PHE A 36 21.89 -5.88 -13.86
CA PHE A 36 20.73 -5.92 -12.99
C PHE A 36 20.54 -7.35 -12.53
N ARG A 37 20.31 -7.55 -11.23
CA ARG A 37 20.09 -8.88 -10.64
C ARG A 37 18.69 -8.96 -10.06
N ASN A 38 17.91 -9.96 -10.45
CA ASN A 38 16.61 -10.19 -9.86
C ASN A 38 16.16 -11.63 -10.11
N ILE A 39 15.64 -12.30 -9.09
CA ILE A 39 15.15 -13.69 -9.21
C ILE A 39 13.89 -13.79 -10.08
N ASN A 40 13.17 -12.67 -10.27
CA ASN A 40 11.95 -12.65 -11.05
C ASN A 40 12.25 -12.34 -12.52
N GLU A 41 12.02 -13.33 -13.39
CA GLU A 41 12.30 -13.23 -14.82
C GLU A 41 11.51 -12.12 -15.52
N ALA A 42 10.27 -11.83 -15.09
CA ALA A 42 9.48 -10.77 -15.70
C ALA A 42 10.12 -9.38 -15.51
N ILE A 43 10.79 -9.16 -14.38
CA ILE A 43 11.52 -7.92 -14.11
C ILE A 43 12.82 -7.87 -14.92
N LEU A 44 13.55 -8.98 -15.03
CA LEU A 44 14.75 -9.06 -15.89
C LEU A 44 14.41 -8.76 -17.36
N LYS A 45 13.30 -9.30 -17.86
CA LYS A 45 12.80 -9.09 -19.22
C LYS A 45 12.34 -7.65 -19.44
N ASP A 46 11.69 -7.02 -18.47
CA ASP A 46 11.34 -5.59 -18.56
C ASP A 46 12.60 -4.71 -18.62
N PHE A 47 13.58 -4.93 -17.74
CA PHE A 47 14.87 -4.24 -17.81
C PHE A 47 15.54 -4.44 -19.18
N GLN A 48 15.66 -5.68 -19.67
CA GLN A 48 16.27 -5.99 -20.97
C GLN A 48 15.56 -5.28 -22.14
N SER A 49 14.23 -5.34 -22.17
CA SER A 49 13.40 -4.72 -23.21
C SER A 49 13.60 -3.21 -23.25
N LYS A 50 13.54 -2.56 -22.08
CA LYS A 50 13.72 -1.11 -21.95
C LYS A 50 15.14 -0.68 -22.30
N PHE A 51 16.13 -1.43 -21.83
CA PHE A 51 17.52 -1.20 -22.15
C PHE A 51 17.78 -1.29 -23.66
N THR A 52 17.22 -2.30 -24.31
CA THR A 52 17.30 -2.47 -25.78
C THR A 52 16.65 -1.30 -26.49
N LYS A 53 15.45 -0.88 -26.08
CA LYS A 53 14.72 0.24 -26.71
C LYS A 53 15.48 1.56 -26.60
N PHE A 54 16.07 1.84 -25.44
CA PHE A 54 16.73 3.12 -25.20
C PHE A 54 18.15 3.18 -25.78
N PHE A 55 18.94 2.10 -25.63
CA PHE A 55 20.35 2.08 -26.04
C PHE A 55 20.61 1.38 -27.37
N GLY A 56 19.61 0.70 -27.95
CA GLY A 56 19.77 -0.06 -29.20
C GLY A 56 20.58 -1.36 -29.06
N ILE A 57 20.93 -1.75 -27.83
CA ILE A 57 21.74 -2.96 -27.56
C ILE A 57 21.03 -3.82 -26.51
N THR A 58 20.93 -5.11 -26.78
CA THR A 58 20.26 -6.07 -25.89
C THR A 58 21.23 -6.65 -24.86
N PRO A 59 21.03 -6.41 -23.55
CA PRO A 59 21.78 -7.09 -22.51
C PRO A 59 21.44 -8.58 -22.47
N ILE A 60 22.37 -9.41 -22.00
CA ILE A 60 22.18 -10.86 -21.93
C ILE A 60 21.59 -11.22 -20.57
N ILE A 61 20.46 -11.93 -20.57
CA ILE A 61 19.92 -12.60 -19.38
C ILE A 61 20.66 -13.93 -19.21
N THR A 62 21.25 -14.15 -18.04
CA THR A 62 21.99 -15.38 -17.70
C THR A 62 21.18 -16.26 -16.74
N ASN A 63 21.55 -17.54 -16.66
CA ASN A 63 20.93 -18.52 -15.75
C ASN A 63 21.12 -18.17 -14.26
N GLU A 64 22.00 -17.23 -13.94
CA GLU A 64 22.24 -16.74 -12.56
C GLU A 64 21.26 -15.62 -12.14
N SER A 65 20.14 -15.45 -12.86
CA SER A 65 19.16 -14.38 -12.59
C SER A 65 19.77 -12.99 -12.72
N ARG A 66 20.62 -12.79 -13.74
CA ARG A 66 21.26 -11.50 -14.06
C ARG A 66 20.95 -11.09 -15.48
N CYS A 67 20.76 -9.79 -15.70
CA CYS A 67 20.70 -9.17 -17.01
C CYS A 67 21.91 -8.22 -17.11
N ARG A 68 22.88 -8.50 -17.99
CA ARG A 68 24.16 -7.77 -18.00
C ARG A 68 24.66 -7.45 -19.41
N ILE A 69 25.42 -6.37 -19.51
CA ILE A 69 26.13 -5.93 -20.72
C ILE A 69 27.49 -5.34 -20.34
N GLN A 70 28.44 -5.45 -21.26
CA GLN A 70 29.70 -4.71 -21.19
C GLN A 70 29.72 -3.66 -22.28
N ASN A 71 29.71 -2.38 -21.92
CA ASN A 71 29.77 -1.29 -22.88
C ASN A 71 30.35 -0.04 -22.22
N LYS A 72 31.50 0.44 -22.73
CA LYS A 72 32.23 1.59 -22.19
C LYS A 72 31.44 2.90 -22.35
N GLU A 73 30.85 3.12 -23.51
CA GLU A 73 30.15 4.37 -23.84
C GLU A 73 28.91 4.55 -22.96
N ILE A 74 28.10 3.49 -22.83
CA ILE A 74 26.92 3.50 -21.95
C ILE A 74 27.34 3.69 -20.49
N TYR A 75 28.42 3.03 -20.04
CA TYR A 75 28.94 3.25 -18.69
C TYR A 75 29.30 4.72 -18.47
N MET A 76 30.06 5.33 -19.38
CA MET A 76 30.48 6.73 -19.25
C MET A 76 29.26 7.66 -19.27
N LEU A 77 28.30 7.41 -20.15
CA LEU A 77 27.06 8.19 -20.22
C LEU A 77 26.25 8.13 -18.91
N LEU A 78 26.06 6.93 -18.35
CA LEU A 78 25.31 6.74 -17.10
C LEU A 78 26.04 7.37 -15.91
N THR A 79 27.37 7.23 -15.86
CA THR A 79 28.19 7.69 -14.72
C THR A 79 28.63 9.15 -14.81
N ASN A 80 28.37 9.84 -15.92
CA ASN A 80 28.67 11.27 -16.07
C ASN A 80 27.83 12.12 -15.12
N ASP A 81 26.53 11.80 -15.01
CA ASP A 81 25.56 12.60 -14.26
C ASP A 81 25.13 11.91 -12.95
N PHE A 82 25.36 10.61 -12.80
CA PHE A 82 24.77 9.80 -11.71
C PHE A 82 25.75 8.82 -11.07
N SER A 83 25.53 8.55 -9.78
CA SER A 83 26.15 7.45 -9.05
C SER A 83 25.15 6.31 -8.85
N TYR A 84 25.62 5.07 -8.92
CA TYR A 84 24.83 3.86 -8.68
C TYR A 84 25.29 3.09 -7.45
N TYR A 85 26.17 3.68 -6.63
CA TYR A 85 26.52 3.10 -5.33
C TYR A 85 25.36 3.24 -4.35
N SER A 86 25.15 2.20 -3.52
CA SER A 86 23.99 2.08 -2.65
C SER A 86 23.73 3.27 -1.74
N TYR A 87 24.77 4.01 -1.33
CA TYR A 87 24.69 5.18 -0.43
C TYR A 87 24.67 6.54 -1.15
N LYS A 88 24.86 6.56 -2.46
CA LYS A 88 25.19 7.79 -3.22
C LYS A 88 24.31 8.03 -4.42
N TRP A 89 23.41 7.12 -4.77
CA TRP A 89 22.50 7.34 -5.89
C TRP A 89 21.56 8.50 -5.61
N GLU A 90 21.14 9.18 -6.68
CA GLU A 90 20.23 10.31 -6.61
C GLU A 90 19.05 10.09 -7.55
N LEU A 91 17.88 10.57 -7.15
CA LEU A 91 16.71 10.55 -8.02
C LEU A 91 16.84 11.70 -9.03
N PRO A 92 16.91 11.44 -10.35
CA PRO A 92 16.96 12.50 -11.36
C PRO A 92 15.71 13.40 -11.32
N LYS A 93 15.84 14.61 -11.87
CA LYS A 93 14.68 15.48 -12.11
C LYS A 93 13.83 14.89 -13.24
N LEU A 94 12.71 14.27 -12.88
CA LEU A 94 11.81 13.59 -13.81
C LEU A 94 10.47 14.31 -13.98
N SER A 95 9.91 14.21 -15.19
CA SER A 95 8.50 14.55 -15.43
C SER A 95 7.58 13.62 -14.63
N ARG A 96 6.32 14.05 -14.39
CA ARG A 96 5.33 13.22 -13.70
C ARG A 96 5.09 11.85 -14.38
N LYS A 97 5.24 11.78 -15.70
CA LYS A 97 5.09 10.54 -16.48
C LYS A 97 6.26 9.59 -16.19
N CYS A 98 7.49 10.04 -16.40
CA CYS A 98 8.71 9.24 -16.22
C CYS A 98 8.92 8.84 -14.75
N LEU A 99 8.51 9.69 -13.81
CA LEU A 99 8.59 9.41 -12.37
C LEU A 99 7.85 8.12 -11.96
N LYS A 100 6.72 7.81 -12.60
CA LYS A 100 5.97 6.56 -12.34
C LYS A 100 6.77 5.32 -12.71
N PHE A 101 7.53 5.39 -13.80
CA PHE A 101 8.36 4.28 -14.28
C PHE A 101 9.59 4.08 -13.40
N TRP A 102 10.26 5.18 -13.03
CA TRP A 102 11.36 5.12 -12.07
C TRP A 102 10.92 4.52 -10.74
N LEU A 103 9.81 5.03 -10.16
CA LEU A 103 9.30 4.54 -8.88
C LEU A 103 8.90 3.07 -8.96
N ARG A 104 8.22 2.64 -10.03
CA ARG A 104 7.83 1.24 -10.20
C ARG A 104 9.06 0.33 -10.23
N ALA A 105 10.06 0.65 -11.04
CA ALA A 105 11.30 -0.13 -11.11
C ALA A 105 11.99 -0.22 -9.74
N PHE A 106 12.13 0.91 -9.05
CA PHE A 106 12.77 0.96 -7.73
C PHE A 106 11.98 0.17 -6.66
N PHE A 107 10.65 0.27 -6.64
CA PHE A 107 9.79 -0.51 -5.73
C PHE A 107 9.74 -2.00 -6.08
N ASP A 108 9.86 -2.37 -7.36
CA ASP A 108 9.96 -3.76 -7.79
C ASP A 108 11.27 -4.41 -7.33
N CYS A 109 12.34 -3.64 -7.13
CA CYS A 109 13.57 -4.07 -6.46
C CYS A 109 13.40 -4.11 -4.94
N GLU A 110 13.39 -2.94 -4.31
CA GLU A 110 13.60 -2.75 -2.88
C GLU A 110 12.31 -2.85 -2.05
N GLY A 111 11.16 -2.73 -2.73
CA GLY A 111 9.86 -2.68 -2.09
C GLY A 111 9.34 -4.06 -1.69
N TRP A 112 8.56 -4.10 -0.62
CA TRP A 112 7.83 -5.27 -0.17
C TRP A 112 6.41 -4.89 0.22
N VAL A 113 5.50 -5.87 0.22
CA VAL A 113 4.12 -5.69 0.64
C VAL A 113 3.87 -6.52 1.89
N GLU A 114 3.30 -5.89 2.91
CA GLU A 114 2.81 -6.56 4.11
C GLU A 114 1.29 -6.57 4.11
N ASN A 115 0.74 -7.77 4.31
CA ASN A 115 -0.69 -8.01 4.43
C ASN A 115 -0.92 -8.92 5.63
N GLN A 116 -1.07 -8.32 6.81
CA GLN A 116 -1.58 -8.98 8.00
C GLN A 116 -3.03 -8.52 8.21
N PRO A 117 -4.03 -9.33 7.84
CA PRO A 117 -5.43 -8.98 8.01
C PRO A 117 -5.72 -8.51 9.44
N ALA A 118 -6.51 -7.44 9.53
CA ALA A 118 -6.84 -6.68 10.74
C ALA A 118 -5.67 -6.04 11.52
N LYS A 119 -4.40 -6.34 11.20
CA LYS A 119 -3.22 -5.80 11.91
C LYS A 119 -2.46 -4.75 11.10
N SER A 120 -1.96 -5.11 9.92
CA SER A 120 -1.04 -4.28 9.15
C SER A 120 -1.22 -4.47 7.65
N ARG A 121 -1.29 -3.37 6.90
CA ARG A 121 -1.44 -3.34 5.44
C ARG A 121 -0.64 -2.16 4.92
N LEU A 122 0.51 -2.44 4.34
CA LEU A 122 1.41 -1.40 3.87
C LEU A 122 2.33 -1.91 2.76
N ILE A 123 2.86 -0.95 2.00
CA ILE A 123 4.05 -1.14 1.18
C ILE A 123 5.21 -0.57 1.98
N GLY A 124 6.29 -1.34 2.09
CA GLY A 124 7.51 -0.91 2.76
C GLY A 124 8.70 -1.00 1.82
N LEU A 125 9.75 -0.24 2.13
CA LEU A 125 11.03 -0.25 1.44
C LEU A 125 12.11 0.10 2.45
N ASP A 126 13.20 -0.67 2.49
CA ASP A 126 14.36 -0.44 3.37
C ASP A 126 15.53 0.02 2.50
N CYS A 127 16.23 1.10 2.87
CA CYS A 127 17.37 1.62 2.11
C CYS A 127 18.42 2.23 3.03
N CYS A 128 19.70 2.11 2.68
CA CYS A 128 20.80 2.75 3.42
C CYS A 128 21.06 4.21 2.98
N ASN A 129 20.58 4.62 1.81
CA ASN A 129 20.67 5.99 1.31
C ASN A 129 19.50 6.84 1.82
N GLU A 130 19.74 7.54 2.91
CA GLU A 130 18.75 8.44 3.55
C GLU A 130 18.26 9.54 2.59
N PHE A 131 19.19 10.26 1.96
CA PHE A 131 18.87 11.37 1.06
C PHE A 131 18.10 10.91 -0.18
N GLY A 132 18.50 9.76 -0.74
CA GLY A 132 17.77 9.09 -1.81
C GLY A 132 16.34 8.76 -1.39
N LEU A 133 16.16 8.22 -0.18
CA LEU A 133 14.84 7.86 0.34
C LEU A 133 13.92 9.08 0.55
N TYR A 134 14.43 10.20 1.06
CA TYR A 134 13.67 11.45 1.14
C TYR A 134 13.29 11.99 -0.24
N SER A 135 14.14 11.80 -1.24
CA SER A 135 13.81 12.14 -2.63
C SER A 135 12.69 11.26 -3.19
N VAL A 136 12.68 9.97 -2.84
CA VAL A 136 11.57 9.05 -3.15
C VAL A 136 10.28 9.47 -2.45
N GLN A 137 10.31 9.89 -1.18
CA GLN A 137 9.13 10.42 -0.49
C GLN A 137 8.56 11.67 -1.20
N LYS A 138 9.41 12.66 -1.52
CA LYS A 138 8.99 13.85 -2.28
C LYS A 138 8.40 13.48 -3.64
N ALA A 139 8.94 12.45 -4.30
CA ALA A 139 8.41 11.94 -5.56
C ALA A 139 7.02 11.30 -5.42
N LEU A 140 6.79 10.54 -4.35
CA LEU A 140 5.48 9.98 -4.02
C LEU A 140 4.46 11.08 -3.71
N ASP A 141 4.87 12.14 -3.02
CA ASP A 141 4.02 13.30 -2.72
C ASP A 141 3.56 14.02 -3.99
N LYS A 142 4.44 14.18 -5.01
CA LYS A 142 4.07 14.70 -6.33
C LYS A 142 2.99 13.87 -7.04
N LEU A 143 2.84 12.60 -6.66
CA LEU A 143 1.81 11.68 -7.15
C LEU A 143 0.60 11.58 -6.20
N ASN A 144 0.53 12.41 -5.16
CA ASN A 144 -0.49 12.40 -4.11
C ASN A 144 -0.55 11.07 -3.33
N ILE A 145 0.62 10.42 -3.14
CA ILE A 145 0.80 9.18 -2.39
C ILE A 145 1.56 9.51 -1.10
N SER A 146 0.85 9.60 0.01
CA SER A 146 1.47 9.88 1.31
C SER A 146 2.35 8.73 1.79
N SER A 147 3.52 9.04 2.35
CA SER A 147 4.45 8.06 2.89
C SER A 147 5.16 8.58 4.14
N GLN A 148 5.73 7.68 4.95
CA GLN A 148 6.48 8.01 6.15
C GLN A 148 7.87 7.38 6.09
N ILE A 149 8.89 8.11 6.55
CA ILE A 149 10.26 7.59 6.69
C ILE A 149 10.60 7.47 8.18
N LYS A 150 11.21 6.35 8.57
CA LYS A 150 11.73 6.12 9.93
C LYS A 150 13.06 5.37 9.87
N LYS A 151 14.04 5.79 10.67
CA LYS A 151 15.28 5.02 10.88
C LYS A 151 14.99 3.73 11.65
N ARG A 152 15.57 2.61 11.24
CA ARG A 152 15.50 1.36 12.02
C ARG A 152 16.43 1.49 13.23
N LYS A 153 15.94 1.08 14.42
CA LYS A 153 16.72 1.11 15.66
C LYS A 153 18.05 0.35 15.46
N ASN A 154 19.15 0.97 15.87
CA ASN A 154 20.51 0.41 15.86
C ASN A 154 21.01 -0.03 14.47
N LYS A 155 20.46 0.51 13.38
CA LYS A 155 20.91 0.21 12.01
C LYS A 155 21.07 1.50 11.20
N THR A 156 21.99 1.50 10.24
CA THR A 156 22.15 2.55 9.21
C THR A 156 21.16 2.36 8.06
N ILE A 157 19.94 1.90 8.37
CA ILE A 157 18.89 1.58 7.40
C ILE A 157 17.67 2.43 7.73
N TRP A 158 17.15 3.07 6.70
CA TRP A 158 15.94 3.87 6.74
C TRP A 158 14.80 3.12 6.06
N ARG A 159 13.61 3.22 6.64
CA ARG A 159 12.40 2.55 6.14
C ARG A 159 11.40 3.59 5.68
N LEU A 160 10.98 3.48 4.42
CA LEU A 160 9.82 4.19 3.91
C LEU A 160 8.60 3.26 3.96
N THR A 161 7.46 3.78 4.43
CA THR A 161 6.19 3.06 4.46
C THR A 161 5.07 3.86 3.79
N ILE A 162 4.22 3.16 3.06
CA ILE A 162 2.98 3.67 2.45
C ILE A 162 1.83 2.87 3.06
N CYS A 163 0.92 3.55 3.77
CA CYS A 163 -0.18 2.91 4.47
C CYS A 163 -1.53 3.58 4.18
N GLY A 164 -2.61 2.85 4.46
CA GLY A 164 -3.98 3.32 4.30
C GLY A 164 -4.59 2.97 2.95
N MET A 165 -5.85 2.52 2.96
CA MET A 165 -6.54 1.97 1.79
C MET A 165 -6.55 2.92 0.58
N VAL A 166 -6.84 4.20 0.81
CA VAL A 166 -6.91 5.20 -0.27
C VAL A 166 -5.53 5.39 -0.91
N THR A 167 -4.49 5.51 -0.09
CA THR A 167 -3.11 5.68 -0.55
C THR A 167 -2.59 4.45 -1.29
N LEU A 168 -2.88 3.24 -0.79
CA LEU A 168 -2.51 1.98 -1.44
C LEU A 168 -3.21 1.83 -2.81
N LYS A 169 -4.50 2.19 -2.92
CA LYS A 169 -5.21 2.22 -4.20
C LYS A 169 -4.59 3.22 -5.19
N LYS A 170 -4.18 4.40 -4.71
CA LYS A 170 -3.48 5.40 -5.55
C LYS A 170 -2.13 4.87 -6.04
N PHE A 171 -1.36 4.21 -5.18
CA PHE A 171 -0.11 3.55 -5.56
C PHE A 171 -0.36 2.47 -6.61
N GLN A 172 -1.30 1.56 -6.38
CA GLN A 172 -1.65 0.49 -7.32
C GLN A 172 -2.01 1.02 -8.71
N LYS A 173 -2.79 2.11 -8.77
CA LYS A 173 -3.23 2.73 -10.03
C LYS A 173 -2.11 3.50 -10.74
N SER A 174 -1.27 4.22 -9.99
CA SER A 174 -0.35 5.20 -10.57
C SER A 174 1.04 4.66 -10.84
N ILE A 175 1.51 3.74 -9.98
CA ILE A 175 2.85 3.15 -10.02
C ILE A 175 2.71 1.65 -10.25
N GLY A 176 2.02 0.97 -9.33
CA GLY A 176 1.84 -0.49 -9.35
C GLY A 176 3.15 -1.27 -9.16
N PHE A 177 3.04 -2.59 -9.17
CA PHE A 177 4.18 -3.50 -9.24
C PHE A 177 4.14 -4.26 -10.56
N LEU A 178 5.29 -4.49 -11.16
CA LEU A 178 5.45 -5.49 -12.20
C LEU A 178 5.67 -6.88 -11.60
N HIS A 179 6.33 -6.97 -10.43
CA HIS A 179 6.56 -8.23 -9.74
C HIS A 179 5.21 -8.94 -9.43
N PRO A 180 4.96 -10.15 -9.96
CA PRO A 180 3.64 -10.80 -9.87
C PRO A 180 3.18 -11.02 -8.43
N GLU A 181 4.05 -11.53 -7.56
CA GLU A 181 3.72 -11.76 -6.15
C GLU A 181 3.44 -10.46 -5.39
N LYS A 182 4.28 -9.42 -5.54
CA LYS A 182 4.04 -8.11 -4.89
C LYS A 182 2.73 -7.49 -5.39
N LYS A 183 2.44 -7.60 -6.69
CA LYS A 183 1.17 -7.14 -7.30
C LYS A 183 -0.04 -7.87 -6.72
N ALA A 184 0.02 -9.20 -6.61
CA ALA A 184 -1.04 -10.01 -6.01
C ALA A 184 -1.24 -9.64 -4.53
N LYS A 185 -0.15 -9.59 -3.76
CA LYS A 185 -0.18 -9.25 -2.33
C LYS A 185 -0.70 -7.83 -2.06
N LEU A 186 -0.40 -6.86 -2.94
CA LEU A 186 -0.98 -5.51 -2.85
C LEU A 186 -2.50 -5.53 -3.08
N LYS A 187 -2.97 -6.31 -4.06
CA LYS A 187 -4.41 -6.48 -4.32
C LYS A 187 -5.10 -7.10 -3.10
N GLU A 188 -4.52 -8.13 -2.50
CA GLU A 188 -5.03 -8.75 -1.28
C GLU A 188 -5.04 -7.77 -0.09
N ALA A 189 -3.97 -7.00 0.11
CA ALA A 189 -3.88 -6.00 1.17
C ALA A 189 -4.98 -4.94 1.03
N ILE A 190 -5.30 -4.50 -0.19
CA ILE A 190 -6.38 -3.55 -0.46
C ILE A 190 -7.75 -4.18 -0.21
N ASN A 191 -7.95 -5.43 -0.62
CA ASN A 191 -9.23 -6.14 -0.49
C ASN A 191 -9.51 -6.59 0.94
N SER A 192 -8.47 -6.77 1.77
CA SER A 192 -8.63 -7.19 3.16
C SER A 192 -9.08 -6.05 4.09
N TYR A 193 -9.20 -4.81 3.60
CA TYR A 193 -9.78 -3.71 4.39
C TYR A 193 -11.26 -3.98 4.68
N VAL A 194 -11.63 -3.92 5.97
CA VAL A 194 -13.03 -4.10 6.39
C VAL A 194 -13.84 -2.87 5.97
N ASN A 195 -14.91 -3.10 5.21
CA ASN A 195 -15.91 -2.06 5.01
C ASN A 195 -16.71 -1.87 6.30
N TYR A 196 -16.49 -0.75 6.97
CA TYR A 196 -17.20 -0.41 8.19
C TYR A 196 -18.57 0.21 7.94
N ASP A 197 -18.96 0.54 6.70
CA ASP A 197 -20.30 1.08 6.43
C ASP A 197 -21.38 0.04 6.71
N TRP A 198 -22.47 0.48 7.33
CA TRP A 198 -23.62 -0.37 7.60
C TRP A 198 -24.71 -0.10 6.59
N PHE A 199 -25.11 -1.14 5.87
CA PHE A 199 -26.31 -1.16 5.05
C PHE A 199 -27.47 -1.60 5.95
N LEU A 200 -28.37 -0.66 6.23
CA LEU A 200 -29.52 -0.92 7.08
C LEU A 200 -30.72 -1.25 6.19
N PRO A 201 -31.42 -2.36 6.45
CA PRO A 201 -32.59 -2.71 5.66
C PRO A 201 -33.77 -1.81 6.03
N ASP A 202 -34.63 -1.54 5.05
CA ASP A 202 -35.83 -0.73 5.26
C ASP A 202 -36.95 -1.49 5.97
N SER A 203 -37.08 -2.79 5.73
CA SER A 203 -38.14 -3.60 6.33
C SER A 203 -37.89 -3.85 7.81
N LYS A 204 -38.96 -3.78 8.62
CA LYS A 204 -38.90 -3.99 10.07
C LYS A 204 -38.27 -5.34 10.42
N LYS A 205 -38.73 -6.43 9.79
CA LYS A 205 -38.25 -7.80 10.07
C LYS A 205 -36.75 -7.93 9.82
N GLU A 206 -36.26 -7.42 8.69
CA GLU A 206 -34.84 -7.44 8.35
C GLU A 206 -34.02 -6.55 9.30
N LEU A 207 -34.54 -5.38 9.69
CA LEU A 207 -33.88 -4.48 10.63
C LEU A 207 -33.69 -5.16 11.99
N PHE A 208 -34.71 -5.88 12.47
CA PHE A 208 -34.60 -6.64 13.72
C PHE A 208 -33.59 -7.78 13.62
N LYS A 209 -33.49 -8.47 12.48
CA LYS A 209 -32.41 -9.45 12.24
C LYS A 209 -31.04 -8.77 12.32
N PHE A 210 -30.87 -7.61 11.69
CA PHE A 210 -29.64 -6.83 11.76
C PHE A 210 -29.30 -6.43 13.21
N VAL A 211 -30.28 -5.90 13.96
CA VAL A 211 -30.15 -5.50 15.37
C VAL A 211 -29.68 -6.68 16.22
N LYS A 212 -30.29 -7.86 16.07
CA LYS A 212 -29.87 -9.08 16.80
C LYS A 212 -28.47 -9.55 16.41
N LYS A 213 -28.13 -9.50 15.11
CA LYS A 213 -26.83 -9.94 14.60
C LYS A 213 -25.68 -9.01 15.02
N LYS A 214 -25.92 -7.69 15.09
CA LYS A 214 -24.88 -6.69 15.37
C LYS A 214 -24.84 -6.20 16.82
N GLY A 215 -25.96 -6.28 17.53
CA GLY A 215 -26.04 -5.82 18.92
C GLY A 215 -25.28 -6.73 19.86
N LYS A 216 -24.51 -6.14 20.77
CA LYS A 216 -23.88 -6.86 21.88
C LYS A 216 -24.72 -6.67 23.13
N LEU A 217 -25.13 -7.77 23.77
CA LEU A 217 -25.89 -7.71 25.02
C LEU A 217 -25.00 -7.36 26.20
N ARG A 218 -25.34 -6.28 26.91
CA ARG A 218 -24.79 -5.93 28.21
C ARG A 218 -25.76 -6.39 29.29
N LYS A 219 -25.52 -7.60 29.81
CA LYS A 219 -26.39 -8.27 30.79
C LYS A 219 -26.70 -7.41 32.02
N SER A 220 -25.69 -6.70 32.55
CA SER A 220 -25.83 -5.91 33.78
C SER A 220 -26.83 -4.75 33.71
N LYS A 221 -27.21 -4.29 32.51
CA LYS A 221 -28.18 -3.22 32.32
C LYS A 221 -29.38 -3.63 31.46
N ASP A 222 -29.40 -4.89 31.05
CA ASP A 222 -30.34 -5.43 30.07
C ASP A 222 -30.45 -4.56 28.80
N GLU A 223 -29.29 -4.23 28.22
CA GLU A 223 -29.15 -3.30 27.10
C GLU A 223 -28.45 -3.97 25.90
N LEU A 224 -28.91 -3.68 24.68
CA LEU A 224 -28.12 -3.95 23.47
C LEU A 224 -27.26 -2.73 23.13
N ILE A 225 -25.98 -2.99 22.89
CA ILE A 225 -24.98 -1.98 22.54
C ILE A 225 -24.45 -2.23 21.13
N PHE A 226 -24.46 -1.18 20.32
CA PHE A 226 -23.90 -1.16 18.98
C PHE A 226 -22.66 -0.27 19.00
N ILE A 227 -21.51 -0.79 18.57
CA ILE A 227 -20.25 -0.05 18.54
C ILE A 227 -19.84 0.18 17.09
N SER A 228 -19.49 1.43 16.75
CA SER A 228 -18.95 1.75 15.43
C SER A 228 -17.91 2.86 15.52
N ILE A 229 -16.87 2.78 14.68
CA ILE A 229 -15.93 3.87 14.44
C ILE A 229 -16.57 4.99 13.59
N LYS A 230 -17.65 4.68 12.85
CA LYS A 230 -18.39 5.63 12.01
C LYS A 230 -19.66 6.09 12.75
N LYS A 231 -19.66 7.32 13.28
CA LYS A 231 -20.85 7.95 13.90
C LYS A 231 -22.07 7.93 12.99
N LYS A 232 -21.88 8.07 11.67
CA LYS A 232 -22.93 8.03 10.65
C LYS A 232 -23.75 6.73 10.70
N ASN A 233 -23.10 5.57 10.87
CA ASN A 233 -23.80 4.29 10.96
C ASN A 233 -24.79 4.25 12.12
N LEU A 234 -24.35 4.74 13.29
CA LEU A 234 -25.19 4.74 14.49
C LEU A 234 -26.32 5.78 14.40
N ARG A 235 -26.05 6.93 13.74
CA ARG A 235 -27.10 7.91 13.42
C ARG A 235 -28.15 7.31 12.47
N ASN A 236 -27.71 6.61 11.44
CA ASN A 236 -28.61 5.93 10.51
C ASN A 236 -29.41 4.83 11.22
N LEU A 237 -28.77 4.05 12.09
CA LEU A 237 -29.43 3.01 12.88
C LEU A 237 -30.46 3.63 13.83
N LYS A 238 -30.11 4.71 14.54
CA LYS A 238 -31.06 5.46 15.36
C LYS A 238 -32.27 5.94 14.57
N LYS A 239 -32.06 6.51 13.37
CA LYS A 239 -33.16 6.93 12.48
C LYS A 239 -34.04 5.75 12.08
N ALA A 240 -33.44 4.63 11.67
CA ALA A 240 -34.17 3.42 11.27
C ALA A 240 -34.99 2.83 12.44
N LEU A 241 -34.43 2.81 13.65
CA LEU A 241 -35.11 2.36 14.88
C LEU A 241 -36.26 3.28 15.28
N ASN A 242 -36.06 4.59 15.17
CA ASN A 242 -37.09 5.58 15.49
C ASN A 242 -38.33 5.45 14.59
N LYS A 243 -38.19 5.04 13.31
CA LYS A 243 -39.33 4.74 12.43
C LYS A 243 -40.28 3.69 13.02
N TYR A 244 -39.75 2.81 13.88
CA TYR A 244 -40.49 1.75 14.57
C TYR A 244 -40.67 2.03 16.06
N GLN A 245 -40.57 3.30 16.47
CA GLN A 245 -40.74 3.77 17.84
C GLN A 245 -39.77 3.14 18.87
N ILE A 246 -38.63 2.60 18.40
CA ILE A 246 -37.61 2.02 19.27
C ILE A 246 -36.68 3.13 19.76
N LYS A 247 -36.86 3.52 21.02
CA LYS A 247 -36.02 4.55 21.67
C LYS A 247 -34.57 4.07 21.77
N SER A 248 -33.63 4.93 21.38
CA SER A 248 -32.20 4.65 21.45
C SER A 248 -31.37 5.89 21.79
N LYS A 249 -30.25 5.69 22.50
CA LYS A 249 -29.35 6.76 22.94
C LYS A 249 -27.97 6.59 22.31
N LEU A 250 -27.44 7.67 21.73
CA LEU A 250 -26.13 7.69 21.07
C LEU A 250 -25.11 8.35 22.00
N PHE A 251 -23.96 7.70 22.18
CA PHE A 251 -22.88 8.14 23.06
C PHE A 251 -21.54 8.21 22.33
N GLY A 252 -20.56 8.83 23.00
CA GLY A 252 -19.20 9.04 22.51
C GLY A 252 -18.96 10.44 21.94
N PRO A 253 -17.76 10.73 21.43
CA PRO A 253 -16.69 9.76 21.13
C PRO A 253 -16.01 9.21 22.39
N TRP A 254 -15.73 7.92 22.37
CA TRP A 254 -14.85 7.22 23.31
C TRP A 254 -13.51 6.94 22.65
N LYS A 255 -12.44 6.78 23.42
CA LYS A 255 -11.13 6.33 22.91
C LYS A 255 -10.90 4.87 23.29
N SER A 256 -10.47 4.04 22.34
CA SER A 256 -9.97 2.70 22.62
C SER A 256 -8.58 2.75 23.27
N SER A 257 -8.08 1.60 23.74
CA SER A 257 -6.67 1.43 24.15
C SER A 257 -5.68 1.81 23.04
N THR A 258 -6.08 1.67 21.78
CA THR A 258 -5.30 2.07 20.59
C THR A 258 -5.49 3.54 20.19
N SER A 259 -6.05 4.39 21.08
CA SER A 259 -6.41 5.79 20.83
C SER A 259 -7.40 6.04 19.69
N SER A 260 -8.00 4.98 19.13
CA SER A 260 -9.00 5.11 18.06
C SER A 260 -10.33 5.58 18.64
N LYS A 261 -10.97 6.55 17.98
CA LYS A 261 -12.28 7.04 18.40
C LYS A 261 -13.39 6.07 17.98
N TYR A 262 -14.31 5.77 18.88
CA TYR A 262 -15.51 5.01 18.57
C TYR A 262 -16.75 5.62 19.24
N TYR A 263 -17.91 5.18 18.78
CA TYR A 263 -19.21 5.64 19.26
C TYR A 263 -20.04 4.43 19.65
N SER A 264 -21.03 4.63 20.51
CA SER A 264 -21.97 3.58 20.88
C SER A 264 -23.42 4.04 20.77
N LEU A 265 -24.30 3.14 20.31
CA LEU A 265 -25.75 3.31 20.37
C LEU A 265 -26.31 2.25 21.31
N VAL A 266 -27.18 2.65 22.23
CA VAL A 266 -27.76 1.78 23.26
C VAL A 266 -29.27 1.73 23.10
N ILE A 267 -29.83 0.52 23.22
CA ILE A 267 -31.27 0.21 23.19
C ILE A 267 -31.58 -0.68 24.40
N LYS A 268 -32.69 -0.43 25.10
CA LYS A 268 -33.23 -1.31 26.14
C LYS A 268 -33.71 -2.64 25.53
N LYS A 269 -33.34 -3.78 26.12
CA LYS A 269 -33.67 -5.11 25.57
C LYS A 269 -35.17 -5.41 25.61
N GLU A 270 -35.87 -4.98 26.66
CA GLU A 270 -37.34 -5.09 26.80
C GLU A 270 -38.09 -4.65 25.53
N VAL A 271 -37.61 -3.59 24.88
CA VAL A 271 -38.22 -3.04 23.65
C VAL A 271 -38.20 -4.06 22.49
N LEU A 272 -37.23 -4.97 22.47
CA LEU A 272 -37.11 -6.01 21.45
C LEU A 272 -37.91 -7.27 21.78
N GLU A 273 -38.10 -7.56 23.06
CA GLU A 273 -38.90 -8.70 23.51
C GLU A 273 -40.39 -8.44 23.31
N ASN A 274 -40.85 -7.23 23.65
CA ASN A 274 -42.23 -6.80 23.42
C ASN A 274 -42.63 -6.87 21.94
N GLU A 275 -41.73 -6.48 21.04
CA GLU A 275 -41.98 -6.54 19.59
C GLU A 275 -41.94 -7.98 19.04
N ARG A 276 -41.12 -8.86 19.64
CA ARG A 276 -41.12 -10.28 19.27
C ARG A 276 -42.45 -10.95 19.64
N ASN A 277 -43.04 -10.57 20.77
CA ASN A 277 -44.33 -11.08 21.21
C ASN A 277 -45.45 -10.60 20.29
N LYS A 278 -45.46 -9.31 19.89
CA LYS A 278 -46.43 -8.77 18.91
C LYS A 278 -46.39 -9.46 17.55
N ILE A 279 -45.19 -9.78 17.05
CA ILE A 279 -45.05 -10.49 15.77
C ILE A 279 -45.55 -11.93 15.87
N ARG A 280 -45.40 -12.58 17.04
CA ARG A 280 -45.88 -13.95 17.26
C ARG A 280 -47.40 -14.03 17.39
N THR A 281 -48.03 -13.05 18.03
CA THR A 281 -49.49 -12.97 18.10
C THR A 281 -50.09 -12.69 16.73
N ALA A 282 -49.56 -11.72 15.98
CA ALA A 282 -50.06 -11.37 14.64
C ALA A 282 -49.79 -12.43 13.53
N ALA A 283 -49.14 -13.55 13.85
CA ALA A 283 -48.94 -14.67 12.93
C ALA A 283 -49.79 -15.89 13.29
N ARG A 284 -50.55 -15.82 14.39
CA ARG A 284 -51.50 -16.84 14.84
C ARG A 284 -52.94 -16.46 14.50
N ASP A 285 -53.18 -15.19 14.23
CA ASP A 285 -54.39 -14.63 13.64
C ASP A 285 -54.26 -14.63 12.11
#